data_AF-A0A3D5C070-F1
#
_entry.id   AF-A0A3D5C070-F1
#
_cell.length_a   1.000
_cell.length_b   1.000
_cell.length_c   1.000
_cell.angle_alpha   90.00
_cell.angle_beta   90.00
_cell.angle_gamma   90.00
#
_symmetry.space_group_name_H-M   'P 1'
#
loop_
_entity.id
_entity.type
_entity.pdbx_description
1 polymer ?
#
loop_
_entity_poly.entity_id
_entity_poly.type
_entity_poly.pdbx_seq_one_letter_code
_entity_poly.pdbx_strand_id
1 'polypeptide(L)'
;MATTTTEQVGAENQVHPRLAAVEEASDATWQCRTCQTVNMAGWQVCRACSSGRPLRGDWLRSGPFKRLLLFLGSVGVSFVGLVTMNAWAVMVGGGVWLVPAAMLWLLTVALGLIVAWQRAR
;
A
#
# COMPACT_ATOMS: atom_id res chain seq x y z
N MET A 1 30.07 55.29 -26.48
CA MET A 1 29.65 54.14 -27.32
C MET A 1 29.04 53.12 -26.39
N ALA A 2 27.71 53.09 -26.33
CA ALA A 2 26.95 52.16 -25.50
C ALA A 2 26.52 50.99 -26.38
N THR A 3 26.95 49.78 -26.04
CA THR A 3 26.44 48.55 -26.64
C THR A 3 25.39 47.95 -25.71
N THR A 4 24.15 48.20 -26.07
CA THR A 4 22.97 47.45 -25.67
C THR A 4 22.96 46.11 -26.43
N THR A 5 22.75 44.99 -25.73
CA THR A 5 22.38 43.71 -26.36
C THR A 5 21.41 42.98 -25.43
N THR A 6 20.11 43.22 -25.67
CA THR A 6 19.00 42.26 -25.80
C THR A 6 19.46 40.82 -26.15
N GLU A 7 18.87 39.67 -25.82
CA GLU A 7 17.61 39.21 -25.24
C GLU A 7 17.67 37.66 -25.31
N GLN A 8 17.00 36.96 -24.38
CA GLN A 8 16.61 35.52 -24.44
C GLN A 8 17.74 34.49 -24.25
N VAL A 9 17.61 33.47 -23.39
CA VAL A 9 16.58 32.42 -23.43
C VAL A 9 16.16 32.03 -22.01
N GLY A 10 14.85 32.09 -21.74
CA GLY A 10 14.24 31.48 -20.58
C GLY A 10 14.41 29.95 -20.63
N ALA A 11 15.18 29.41 -19.69
CA ALA A 11 15.16 27.99 -19.39
C ALA A 11 13.87 27.68 -18.62
N GLU A 12 12.81 27.42 -19.38
CA GLU A 12 11.58 26.81 -18.88
C GLU A 12 11.94 25.48 -18.20
N ASN A 13 11.91 25.51 -16.87
CA ASN A 13 12.13 24.36 -16.00
C ASN A 13 10.97 23.37 -16.21
N GLN A 14 11.07 22.54 -17.25
CA GLN A 14 10.14 21.45 -17.52
C GLN A 14 10.31 20.37 -16.45
N VAL A 15 9.60 20.55 -15.33
CA VAL A 15 9.41 19.52 -14.30
C VAL A 15 8.64 18.37 -14.93
N HIS A 16 9.36 17.31 -15.29
CA HIS A 16 8.77 16.05 -15.72
C HIS A 16 7.91 15.47 -14.57
N PRO A 17 6.59 15.27 -14.75
CA PRO A 17 5.69 14.78 -13.69
C PRO A 17 5.97 13.33 -13.26
N ARG A 18 6.97 12.66 -13.88
CA ARG A 18 7.39 11.30 -13.53
C ARG A 18 8.40 11.24 -12.38
N LEU A 19 9.06 12.36 -12.06
CA LEU A 19 10.01 12.46 -10.94
C LEU A 19 9.36 12.98 -9.66
N ALA A 20 8.25 13.71 -9.76
CA ALA A 20 7.47 14.18 -8.61
C ALA A 20 6.91 13.04 -7.73
N ALA A 21 6.75 11.82 -8.28
CA ALA A 21 6.32 10.64 -7.53
C ALA A 21 7.48 9.85 -6.89
N VAL A 22 8.73 10.21 -7.17
CA VAL A 22 9.93 9.65 -6.50
C VAL A 22 10.37 10.55 -5.34
N GLU A 23 9.95 11.82 -5.35
CA GLU A 23 10.33 12.85 -4.37
C GLU A 23 9.43 12.88 -3.13
N GLU A 24 8.59 11.87 -2.93
CA GLU A 24 7.72 11.73 -1.75
C GLU A 24 8.26 10.67 -0.77
N ALA A 25 9.59 10.62 -0.60
CA ALA A 25 10.24 9.67 0.31
C ALA A 25 11.52 10.17 1.01
N SER A 26 11.82 11.48 1.02
CA SER A 26 13.09 12.00 1.57
C SER A 26 13.02 12.86 2.84
N ASP A 27 11.86 13.05 3.45
CA ASP A 27 11.72 13.96 4.62
C ASP A 27 11.61 13.27 5.99
N ALA A 28 11.96 11.98 6.09
CA ALA A 28 11.90 11.29 7.37
C ALA A 28 13.18 11.52 8.21
N THR A 29 13.19 12.58 9.02
CA THR A 29 14.16 12.67 10.13
C THR A 29 14.02 11.46 11.06
N TRP A 30 15.12 10.95 11.61
CA TRP A 30 15.10 9.80 12.52
C TRP A 30 15.69 10.17 13.88
N GLN A 31 15.04 9.72 14.95
CA GLN A 31 15.48 9.96 16.31
C GLN A 31 16.39 8.82 16.80
N CYS A 32 17.56 9.19 17.30
CA CYS A 32 18.51 8.24 17.87
C CYS A 32 17.98 7.64 19.18
N ARG A 33 18.04 6.31 19.34
CA ARG A 33 17.62 5.65 20.59
C ARG A 33 18.62 5.76 21.74
N THR A 34 19.89 6.00 21.42
CA THR A 34 20.96 6.13 22.41
C THR A 34 20.98 7.51 23.07
N CYS A 35 20.98 8.58 22.27
CA CYS A 35 21.11 9.95 22.78
C CYS A 35 19.92 10.86 22.44
N GLN A 36 18.83 10.32 21.90
CA GLN A 36 17.58 11.04 21.58
C GLN A 36 17.71 12.23 20.60
N THR A 37 18.88 12.41 19.99
CA THR A 37 19.12 13.43 18.97
C THR A 37 18.38 13.09 17.67
N VAL A 38 17.76 14.10 17.06
CA VAL A 38 17.14 14.00 15.73
C VAL A 38 18.22 14.14 14.65
N ASN A 39 18.25 13.18 13.72
CA ASN A 39 19.18 13.12 12.59
C ASN A 39 18.43 13.19 11.26
N MET A 40 19.15 13.52 10.19
CA MET A 40 18.61 13.58 8.83
C MET A 40 18.40 12.18 8.24
N ALA A 41 17.43 12.06 7.32
CA ALA A 41 17.06 10.80 6.66
C ALA A 41 18.24 10.09 5.95
N GLY A 42 19.19 10.84 5.40
CA GLY A 42 20.35 10.27 4.70
C GLY A 42 21.43 9.69 5.61
N TRP A 43 21.37 9.94 6.91
CA TRP A 43 22.45 9.57 7.82
C TRP A 43 22.26 8.14 8.33
N GLN A 44 23.26 7.29 8.12
CA GLN A 44 23.29 5.91 8.61
C GLN A 44 23.73 5.81 10.08
N VAL A 45 24.35 6.88 10.60
CA VAL A 45 24.88 6.97 11.95
C VAL A 45 24.44 8.30 12.60
N CYS A 46 24.28 8.30 13.92
CA CYS A 46 23.87 9.48 14.65
C CYS A 46 24.99 10.52 14.69
N ARG A 47 24.65 11.80 14.47
CA ARG A 47 25.60 12.92 14.51
C ARG A 47 26.25 13.17 15.87
N ALA A 48 25.58 12.76 16.95
CA ALA A 48 26.00 13.08 18.32
C ALA A 48 26.77 11.93 18.98
N CYS A 49 26.31 10.68 18.80
CA CYS A 49 26.88 9.51 19.47
C CYS A 49 27.40 8.43 18.51
N SER A 50 27.33 8.64 17.20
CA SER A 50 27.76 7.69 16.16
C SER A 50 27.06 6.33 16.20
N SER A 51 25.97 6.18 16.94
CA SER A 51 25.18 4.95 16.94
C SER A 51 24.49 4.74 15.59
N GLY A 52 24.36 3.48 15.16
CA GLY A 52 23.71 3.13 13.90
C GLY A 52 22.22 3.48 13.89
N ARG A 53 21.71 3.88 12.72
CA ARG A 53 20.28 4.12 12.50
C ARG A 53 19.48 2.85 12.83
N PRO A 54 18.39 2.96 13.62
CA PRO A 54 17.56 1.81 13.90
C PRO A 54 16.87 1.33 12.62
N LEU A 55 17.00 0.04 12.29
CA LEU A 55 16.36 -0.61 11.13
C LEU A 55 14.82 -0.71 11.23
N ARG A 56 14.21 -0.11 12.26
CA ARG A 56 12.81 -0.35 12.63
C ARG A 56 11.89 0.66 11.95
N GLY A 57 11.22 0.23 10.87
CA GLY A 57 9.99 0.85 10.38
C GLY A 57 9.99 1.26 8.91
N ASP A 58 11.16 1.59 8.35
CA ASP A 58 11.22 2.18 7.01
C ASP A 58 11.02 1.13 5.90
N TRP A 59 11.51 -0.09 6.09
CA TRP A 59 11.33 -1.21 5.14
C TRP A 59 9.94 -1.86 5.20
N LEU A 60 9.28 -1.88 6.37
CA LEU A 60 7.99 -2.55 6.54
C LEU A 60 6.83 -1.79 5.88
N ARG A 61 7.03 -0.50 5.58
CA ARG A 61 6.01 0.34 4.93
C ARG A 61 6.09 0.30 3.40
N SER A 62 7.26 0.05 2.83
CA SER A 62 7.53 0.07 1.38
C SER A 62 7.82 -1.30 0.76
N GLY A 63 7.83 -2.38 1.54
CA GLY A 63 8.20 -3.71 1.04
C GLY A 63 7.27 -4.23 -0.09
N PRO A 64 7.82 -4.75 -1.20
CA PRO A 64 7.04 -5.32 -2.32
C PRO A 64 6.17 -6.52 -1.89
N PHE A 65 6.52 -7.14 -0.76
CA PHE A 65 5.77 -8.24 -0.16
C PHE A 65 4.34 -7.88 0.23
N LYS A 66 4.05 -6.60 0.54
CA LYS A 66 2.68 -6.19 0.90
C LYS A 66 1.74 -6.25 -0.30
N ARG A 67 2.23 -5.90 -1.50
CA ARG A 67 1.48 -6.07 -2.76
C ARG A 67 1.33 -7.54 -3.10
N LEU A 68 2.39 -8.34 -2.95
CA LEU A 68 2.34 -9.78 -3.20
C LEU A 68 1.32 -10.49 -2.28
N LEU A 69 1.29 -10.17 -0.99
CA LEU A 69 0.32 -10.73 -0.04
C LEU A 69 -1.13 -10.32 -0.35
N LEU A 70 -1.36 -9.08 -0.80
CA LEU A 70 -2.67 -8.63 -1.26
C LEU A 70 -3.11 -9.35 -2.55
N PHE A 71 -2.19 -9.53 -3.51
CA PHE A 71 -2.46 -10.29 -4.74
C PHE A 71 -2.73 -11.77 -4.47
N LEU A 72 -1.93 -12.42 -3.62
CA LEU A 72 -2.15 -13.82 -3.23
C LEU A 72 -3.46 -14.01 -2.45
N GLY A 73 -3.83 -13.05 -1.60
CA GLY A 73 -5.15 -13.04 -0.95
C GLY A 73 -6.30 -12.93 -1.96
N SER A 74 -6.20 -12.03 -2.94
CA SER A 74 -7.25 -11.85 -3.95
C SER A 74 -7.38 -13.07 -4.88
N VAL A 75 -6.27 -13.62 -5.36
CA VAL A 75 -6.29 -14.82 -6.23
C VAL A 75 -6.77 -16.04 -5.44
N GLY A 76 -6.35 -16.19 -4.18
CA GLY A 76 -6.78 -17.30 -3.31
C GLY A 76 -8.29 -17.29 -3.04
N VAL A 77 -8.88 -16.12 -2.76
CA VAL A 77 -10.34 -16.02 -2.52
C VAL A 77 -11.14 -16.30 -3.80
N SER A 78 -10.66 -15.85 -4.96
CA SER A 78 -11.31 -16.17 -6.25
C SER A 78 -11.23 -17.66 -6.60
N PHE A 79 -10.11 -18.33 -6.31
CA PHE A 79 -9.94 -19.75 -6.63
C PHE A 79 -10.81 -20.64 -5.73
N VAL A 80 -10.89 -20.34 -4.43
CA VAL A 80 -11.78 -21.06 -3.49
C VAL A 80 -13.25 -20.82 -3.84
N GLY A 81 -13.62 -19.61 -4.27
CA GLY A 81 -14.97 -19.31 -4.76
C GLY A 81 -15.33 -20.12 -6.03
N LEU A 82 -14.42 -20.21 -6.99
CA LEU A 82 -14.66 -20.94 -8.24
C LEU A 82 -14.79 -22.46 -8.02
N VAL A 83 -13.97 -23.04 -7.12
CA VAL A 83 -14.02 -24.48 -6.81
C VAL A 83 -15.29 -24.83 -6.02
N THR A 84 -15.71 -23.98 -5.07
CA THR A 84 -16.96 -24.22 -4.31
C THR A 84 -18.21 -24.09 -5.20
N MET A 85 -18.22 -23.16 -6.16
CA MET A 85 -19.34 -23.00 -7.11
C MET A 85 -19.48 -24.19 -8.08
N ASN A 86 -18.36 -24.74 -8.58
CA ASN A 86 -18.41 -25.89 -9.47
C ASN A 86 -18.72 -27.21 -8.75
N ALA A 87 -18.25 -27.38 -7.50
CA ALA A 87 -18.60 -28.53 -6.68
C ALA A 87 -20.10 -28.57 -6.33
N TRP A 88 -20.73 -27.40 -6.19
CA TRP A 88 -22.17 -27.29 -5.97
C TRP A 88 -22.98 -27.73 -7.19
N ALA A 89 -22.57 -27.34 -8.40
CA ALA A 89 -23.27 -27.69 -9.65
C ALA A 89 -23.34 -29.21 -9.91
N VAL A 90 -22.35 -29.97 -9.43
CA VAL A 90 -22.33 -31.44 -9.56
C VAL A 90 -23.25 -32.14 -8.54
N MET A 91 -23.56 -31.49 -7.40
CA MET A 91 -24.47 -32.06 -6.38
C MET A 91 -25.95 -31.72 -6.57
N VAL A 92 -26.31 -30.73 -7.41
CA VAL A 92 -27.71 -30.26 -7.57
C VAL A 92 -28.54 -31.17 -8.51
N GLY A 93 -28.04 -32.35 -8.86
CA GLY A 93 -28.81 -33.39 -9.57
C GLY A 93 -30.00 -33.99 -8.79
N GLY A 94 -30.23 -33.60 -7.53
CA GLY A 94 -31.39 -34.03 -6.74
C GLY A 94 -31.95 -32.88 -5.93
N GLY A 95 -33.07 -32.31 -6.37
CA GLY A 95 -33.73 -31.16 -5.73
C GLY A 95 -34.05 -31.39 -4.26
N VAL A 96 -34.11 -30.29 -3.50
CA VAL A 96 -34.63 -30.07 -2.12
C VAL A 96 -33.66 -29.32 -1.17
N TRP A 97 -32.42 -28.98 -1.57
CA TRP A 97 -31.46 -28.27 -0.69
C TRP A 97 -31.15 -26.80 -1.03
N LEU A 98 -31.89 -26.17 -1.95
CA LEU A 98 -31.63 -24.78 -2.38
C LEU A 98 -31.83 -23.73 -1.26
N VAL A 99 -32.75 -23.99 -0.33
CA VAL A 99 -33.13 -23.04 0.73
C VAL A 99 -32.01 -22.80 1.76
N PRO A 100 -31.40 -23.83 2.38
CA PRO A 100 -30.35 -23.60 3.38
C PRO A 100 -29.09 -22.95 2.82
N ALA A 101 -28.76 -23.20 1.56
CA ALA A 101 -27.59 -22.61 0.92
C ALA A 101 -27.78 -21.14 0.57
N ALA A 102 -28.94 -20.77 0.03
CA ALA A 102 -29.29 -19.38 -0.20
C ALA A 102 -29.30 -18.59 1.13
N MET A 103 -29.83 -19.20 2.20
CA MET A 103 -29.86 -18.59 3.52
C MET A 103 -28.45 -18.39 4.11
N LEU A 104 -27.56 -19.38 3.97
CA LEU A 104 -26.16 -19.26 4.41
C LEU A 104 -25.42 -18.16 3.61
N TRP A 105 -25.63 -18.09 2.30
CA TRP A 105 -25.04 -17.04 1.47
C TRP A 105 -25.51 -15.64 1.89
N LEU A 106 -26.82 -15.45 2.09
CA LEU A 106 -27.38 -14.18 2.56
C LEU A 106 -26.81 -13.75 3.93
N LEU A 107 -26.61 -14.69 4.85
CA LEU A 107 -26.00 -14.41 6.16
C LEU A 107 -24.55 -13.94 6.02
N THR A 108 -23.75 -14.55 5.13
CA THR A 108 -22.37 -14.12 4.89
C THR A 108 -22.29 -12.72 4.30
N VAL A 109 -23.17 -12.39 3.34
CA VAL A 109 -23.25 -11.04 2.75
C VAL A 109 -23.66 -10.02 3.82
N ALA A 110 -24.67 -10.33 4.63
CA ALA A 110 -25.13 -9.44 5.70
C ALA A 110 -24.03 -9.13 6.73
N LEU A 111 -23.30 -10.15 7.20
CA LEU A 111 -22.17 -9.95 8.13
C LEU A 111 -21.06 -9.09 7.52
N GLY A 112 -20.74 -9.29 6.24
CA GLY A 112 -19.76 -8.48 5.52
C GLY A 112 -20.15 -7.00 5.48
N LEU A 113 -21.43 -6.69 5.19
CA LEU A 113 -21.94 -5.32 5.20
C LEU A 113 -21.90 -4.68 6.58
N ILE A 114 -22.23 -5.44 7.65
CA ILE A 114 -22.14 -4.94 9.03
C ILE A 114 -20.70 -4.55 9.37
N VAL A 115 -19.72 -5.41 9.08
CA VAL A 115 -18.30 -5.12 9.36
C VAL A 115 -17.81 -3.90 8.56
N ALA A 116 -18.22 -3.78 7.29
CA ALA A 116 -17.88 -2.62 6.47
C ALA A 116 -18.46 -1.32 7.05
N TRP A 117 -19.71 -1.35 7.51
CA TRP A 117 -20.36 -0.21 8.14
C TRP A 117 -19.71 0.20 9.46
N GLN A 118 -19.34 -0.76 10.31
CA GLN A 118 -18.63 -0.50 11.57
C GLN A 118 -17.27 0.17 11.36
N ARG A 119 -16.61 -0.08 10.21
CA ARG A 119 -15.34 0.60 9.85
C ARG A 119 -15.52 1.99 9.26
N ALA A 120 -16.71 2.32 8.77
CA ALA A 120 -17.01 3.60 8.13
C ALA A 120 -17.50 4.66 9.12
N ARG A 121 -17.88 4.27 10.33
CA ARG A 121 -18.15 5.16 11.47
C ARG A 121 -16.87 5.43 12.26
#